data_AF-A0A397GE64-F1
#
_entry.id   AF-A0A397GE64-F1
#
_cell.length_a   1.000
_cell.length_b   1.000
_cell.length_c   1.000
_cell.angle_alpha   90.00
_cell.angle_beta   90.00
_cell.angle_gamma   90.00
#
_symmetry.space_group_name_H-M   'P 1'
#
loop_
_entity.id
_entity.type
_entity.pdbx_description
1 polymer ?
#
loop_
_entity_poly.entity_id
_entity_poly.type
_entity_poly.pdbx_seq_one_letter_code
_entity_poly.pdbx_strand_id
1 'polypeptide(L)'
;MSTSTQNIDQVSTEVKSTKPTWQDIEKAIVDIVKAGVSYKKPKDSKFMQNYKKRYTELHQAEDPDTYILTNAKKIYPNEDKYIEMKSQYQEWYRSELKILQAIVKLNDLYYQLAKDHFATNEEIEEEADDFLNS
;
A
#
# COMPACT_ATOMS: atom_id res chain seq x y z
N MET A 1 -53.49 -13.31 -23.93
CA MET A 1 -52.34 -13.83 -23.16
C MET A 1 -51.09 -13.49 -23.95
N SER A 2 -50.49 -12.34 -23.65
CA SER A 2 -49.31 -11.83 -24.34
C SER A 2 -48.35 -11.30 -23.28
N THR A 3 -47.39 -12.12 -22.89
CA THR A 3 -46.23 -11.74 -22.09
C THR A 3 -45.13 -11.31 -23.05
N SER A 4 -44.75 -10.04 -23.04
CA SER A 4 -43.50 -9.58 -23.64
C SER A 4 -42.60 -9.03 -22.54
N THR A 5 -41.44 -9.68 -22.48
CA THR A 5 -40.32 -9.56 -21.56
C THR A 5 -39.83 -8.12 -21.36
N GLN A 6 -39.67 -7.71 -20.10
CA GLN A 6 -38.87 -6.55 -19.72
C GLN A 6 -37.39 -6.94 -19.82
N ASN A 7 -36.66 -6.34 -20.76
CA ASN A 7 -35.20 -6.33 -20.72
C ASN A 7 -34.78 -5.43 -19.56
N ILE A 8 -34.25 -6.06 -18.51
CA ILE A 8 -33.52 -5.34 -17.46
C ILE A 8 -32.11 -5.17 -18.01
N ASP A 9 -31.79 -3.94 -18.41
CA ASP A 9 -30.41 -3.54 -18.67
C ASP A 9 -29.60 -3.83 -17.40
N GLN A 10 -28.79 -4.89 -17.45
CA GLN A 10 -27.70 -5.08 -16.50
C GLN A 10 -26.73 -3.93 -16.71
N VAL A 11 -26.86 -2.90 -15.87
CA VAL A 11 -25.77 -1.96 -15.61
C VAL A 11 -24.64 -2.78 -15.00
N SER A 12 -23.73 -3.23 -15.87
CA SER A 12 -22.41 -3.69 -15.46
C SER A 12 -21.68 -2.46 -14.92
N THR A 13 -21.71 -2.26 -13.60
CA THR A 13 -20.78 -1.35 -12.94
C THR A 13 -19.39 -1.95 -13.07
N GLU A 14 -18.67 -1.61 -14.15
CA GLU A 14 -17.22 -1.64 -14.13
C GLU A 14 -16.77 -0.75 -12.97
N VAL A 15 -16.37 -1.38 -11.86
CA VAL A 15 -15.57 -0.72 -10.86
C VAL A 15 -14.26 -0.38 -11.54
N LYS A 16 -14.17 0.81 -12.15
CA LYS A 16 -12.89 1.39 -12.52
C LYS A 16 -12.06 1.40 -11.25
N SER A 17 -11.13 0.46 -11.13
CA SER A 17 -10.16 0.39 -10.05
C SER A 17 -9.29 1.64 -10.15
N THR A 18 -9.72 2.72 -9.50
CA THR A 18 -8.92 3.94 -9.39
C THR A 18 -7.68 3.62 -8.57
N LYS A 19 -6.50 3.95 -9.10
CA LYS A 19 -5.25 3.80 -8.36
C LYS A 19 -5.36 4.58 -7.03
N PRO A 20 -4.79 4.06 -5.93
CA PRO A 20 -4.76 4.79 -4.67
C PRO A 20 -4.17 6.19 -4.82
N THR A 21 -4.72 7.16 -4.10
CA THR A 21 -4.23 8.55 -4.07
C THR A 21 -3.31 8.78 -2.87
N TRP A 22 -2.58 9.90 -2.86
CA TRP A 22 -1.79 10.27 -1.68
C TRP A 22 -2.65 10.48 -0.43
N GLN A 23 -3.90 10.94 -0.58
CA GLN A 23 -4.84 11.07 0.55
C GLN A 23 -5.26 9.71 1.12
N ASP A 24 -5.36 8.67 0.30
CA ASP A 24 -5.64 7.30 0.78
C ASP A 24 -4.48 6.78 1.65
N ILE A 25 -3.24 7.03 1.22
CA ILE A 25 -2.02 6.70 1.96
C ILE A 25 -1.94 7.52 3.25
N GLU A 26 -2.18 8.83 3.19
CA GLU A 26 -2.20 9.71 4.35
C GLU A 26 -3.17 9.19 5.42
N LYS A 27 -4.42 8.93 5.00
CA LYS A 27 -5.47 8.41 5.88
C LYS A 27 -5.05 7.10 6.53
N ALA A 28 -4.46 6.18 5.77
CA ALA A 28 -3.98 4.91 6.31
C ALA A 28 -2.84 5.12 7.34
N ILE A 29 -1.90 6.03 7.10
CA ILE A 29 -0.86 6.39 8.08
C ILE A 29 -1.48 6.95 9.36
N VAL A 30 -2.45 7.86 9.24
CA VAL A 30 -3.17 8.45 10.38
C VAL A 30 -3.91 7.37 11.18
N ASP A 31 -4.56 6.42 10.51
CA ASP A 31 -5.26 5.32 11.16
C ASP A 31 -4.31 4.39 11.93
N ILE A 32 -3.09 4.15 11.42
CA ILE A 32 -2.04 3.41 12.15
C ILE A 32 -1.60 4.18 13.40
N VAL A 33 -1.40 5.50 13.31
CA VAL A 33 -1.04 6.33 14.46
C VAL A 33 -2.15 6.33 15.52
N LYS A 34 -3.41 6.45 15.11
CA LYS A 34 -4.58 6.33 16.01
C LYS A 34 -4.64 4.96 16.68
N ALA A 35 -4.38 3.88 15.93
CA ALA A 35 -4.29 2.54 16.49
C ALA A 35 -3.17 2.45 17.53
N GLY A 36 -1.97 2.96 17.23
CA GLY A 36 -0.85 3.04 18.18
C GLY A 36 -1.20 3.78 19.47
N VAL A 37 -1.88 4.93 19.36
CA VAL A 37 -2.39 5.68 20.53
C VAL A 37 -3.39 4.83 21.33
N SER A 38 -4.31 4.13 20.67
CA SER A 38 -5.30 3.30 21.36
C SER A 38 -4.69 2.12 22.14
N TYR A 39 -3.55 1.60 21.66
CA TYR A 39 -2.74 0.58 22.33
C TYR A 39 -1.71 1.16 23.30
N LYS A 40 -1.76 2.48 23.57
CA LYS A 40 -0.83 3.18 24.46
C LYS A 40 0.65 3.01 24.08
N LYS A 41 0.96 2.89 22.78
CA LYS A 41 2.35 2.86 22.31
C LYS A 41 3.08 4.15 22.76
N PRO A 42 4.31 4.06 23.31
CA PRO A 42 5.08 5.24 23.68
C PRO A 42 5.31 6.15 22.47
N LYS A 43 5.17 7.47 22.63
CA LYS A 43 5.28 8.44 21.53
C LYS A 43 6.68 8.42 20.88
N ASP A 44 7.70 8.17 21.67
CA ASP A 44 9.11 8.04 21.29
C ASP A 44 9.47 6.64 20.76
N SER A 45 8.56 5.67 20.81
CA SER A 45 8.79 4.35 20.26
C SER A 45 9.08 4.41 18.76
N LYS A 46 9.94 3.50 18.28
CA LYS A 46 10.27 3.35 16.86
C LYS A 46 9.02 3.24 15.99
N PHE A 47 7.98 2.55 16.47
CA PHE A 47 6.69 2.46 15.79
C PHE A 47 6.08 3.84 15.54
N MET A 48 5.88 4.64 16.59
CA MET A 48 5.21 5.94 16.48
C MET A 48 6.06 6.94 15.67
N GLN A 49 7.38 6.95 15.88
CA GLN A 49 8.28 7.86 15.16
C GLN A 49 8.37 7.51 13.66
N ASN A 50 8.36 6.23 13.31
CA ASN A 50 8.38 5.82 11.89
C ASN A 50 7.15 6.31 11.14
N TYR A 51 5.94 6.16 11.69
CA TYR A 51 4.72 6.63 11.01
C TYR A 51 4.58 8.14 11.04
N LYS A 52 5.05 8.83 12.09
CA LYS A 52 5.16 10.29 12.10
C LYS A 52 6.09 10.77 10.98
N LYS A 53 7.26 10.15 10.82
CA LYS A 53 8.21 10.49 9.76
C LYS A 53 7.57 10.34 8.38
N ARG A 54 6.93 9.20 8.09
CA ARG A 54 6.22 8.97 6.82
C ARG A 54 5.14 10.03 6.55
N TYR A 55 4.37 10.40 7.57
CA TYR A 55 3.37 11.46 7.46
C TYR A 55 4.00 12.81 7.11
N THR A 56 5.08 13.20 7.82
CA THR A 56 5.80 14.46 7.57
C THR A 56 6.41 14.49 6.18
N GLU A 57 7.11 13.44 5.77
CA GLU A 57 7.76 13.36 4.45
C GLU A 57 6.73 13.42 3.32
N LEU A 58 5.56 12.79 3.46
CA LEU A 58 4.47 12.89 2.49
C LEU A 58 4.00 14.35 2.27
N HIS A 59 3.91 15.14 3.34
CA HIS A 59 3.49 16.54 3.27
C HIS A 59 4.60 17.49 2.80
N GLN A 60 5.86 17.04 2.87
CA GLN A 60 7.02 17.80 2.42
C GLN A 60 7.39 17.47 0.96
N ALA A 61 6.79 16.43 0.38
CA ALA A 61 7.01 16.09 -1.01
C ALA A 61 6.49 17.22 -1.93
N GLU A 62 7.30 17.59 -2.91
CA GLU A 62 6.90 18.54 -3.97
C GLU A 62 5.71 18.00 -4.76
N ASP A 63 5.72 16.69 -5.03
CA ASP A 63 4.62 15.94 -5.62
C ASP A 63 4.32 14.71 -4.75
N PRO A 64 3.25 14.77 -3.92
CA PRO A 64 2.83 13.66 -3.07
C PRO A 64 2.46 12.37 -3.83
N ASP A 65 1.86 12.47 -5.02
CA ASP A 65 1.45 11.30 -5.82
C ASP A 65 2.67 10.60 -6.42
N THR A 66 3.64 11.37 -6.93
CA THR A 66 4.93 10.79 -7.36
C THR A 66 5.68 10.19 -6.16
N TYR A 67 5.69 10.87 -5.02
CA TYR A 67 6.37 10.40 -3.81
C TYR A 67 5.83 9.06 -3.30
N ILE A 68 4.50 8.89 -3.19
CA ILE A 68 3.92 7.61 -2.75
C ILE A 68 4.22 6.49 -3.74
N LEU A 69 4.25 6.78 -5.05
CA LEU A 69 4.53 5.78 -6.08
C LEU A 69 5.99 5.33 -6.01
N THR A 70 6.93 6.27 -5.87
CA THR A 70 8.35 5.95 -5.67
C THR A 70 8.56 5.11 -4.41
N ASN A 71 7.88 5.45 -3.31
CA ASN A 71 7.95 4.66 -2.08
C ASN A 71 7.32 3.27 -2.25
N ALA A 72 6.18 3.17 -2.93
CA ALA A 72 5.50 1.91 -3.20
C ALA A 72 6.44 0.93 -3.91
N LYS A 73 7.10 1.36 -4.99
CA LYS A 73 8.07 0.56 -5.76
C LYS A 73 9.25 0.10 -4.91
N LYS A 74 9.75 0.95 -4.01
CA LYS A 74 10.86 0.61 -3.09
C LYS A 74 10.44 -0.39 -2.01
N ILE A 75 9.24 -0.25 -1.45
CA ILE A 75 8.72 -1.12 -0.41
C ILE A 75 8.36 -2.49 -0.98
N TYR A 76 7.72 -2.50 -2.16
CA TYR A 76 7.26 -3.69 -2.86
C TYR A 76 7.81 -3.70 -4.27
N PRO A 77 9.04 -4.21 -4.47
CA PRO A 77 9.60 -4.36 -5.81
C PRO A 77 8.99 -5.54 -6.58
N ASN A 78 8.38 -6.50 -5.88
CA ASN A 78 7.73 -7.68 -6.45
C ASN A 78 6.64 -8.24 -5.52
N GLU A 79 5.87 -9.20 -6.03
CA GLU A 79 4.78 -9.89 -5.33
C GLU A 79 5.28 -10.63 -4.08
N ASP A 80 6.41 -11.34 -4.18
CA ASP A 80 6.96 -12.15 -3.10
C ASP A 80 7.28 -11.30 -1.87
N LYS A 81 7.85 -10.10 -2.06
CA LYS A 81 8.12 -9.15 -0.96
C LYS A 81 6.85 -8.64 -0.31
N TYR A 82 5.77 -8.45 -1.08
CA TYR A 82 4.47 -8.10 -0.52
C TYR A 82 3.90 -9.23 0.35
N ILE A 83 3.90 -10.46 -0.16
CA ILE A 83 3.41 -11.65 0.57
C ILE A 83 4.22 -11.88 1.85
N GLU A 84 5.54 -11.84 1.77
CA GLU A 84 6.45 -11.99 2.91
C GLU A 84 6.15 -10.95 4.01
N MET A 85 6.08 -9.67 3.63
CA MET A 85 5.85 -8.58 4.57
C MET A 85 4.47 -8.69 5.24
N LYS A 86 3.44 -9.09 4.48
CA LYS A 86 2.09 -9.30 5.02
C LYS A 86 2.07 -10.40 6.09
N SER A 87 2.78 -11.51 5.84
CA SER A 87 2.95 -12.60 6.81
C SER A 87 3.68 -12.14 8.08
N GLN A 88 4.77 -11.39 7.94
CA GLN A 88 5.52 -10.84 9.08
C GLN A 88 4.66 -9.92 9.95
N TYR A 89 3.87 -9.03 9.34
CA TYR A 89 2.96 -8.17 10.10
C TYR A 89 1.88 -8.95 10.84
N GLN A 90 1.33 -10.00 10.22
CA GLN A 90 0.36 -10.88 10.89
C GLN A 90 0.97 -11.52 12.14
N GLU A 91 2.23 -11.96 12.08
CA GLU A 91 2.92 -12.53 13.22
C GLU A 91 3.20 -11.47 14.31
N TRP A 92 3.80 -10.34 13.94
CA TRP A 92 4.23 -9.30 14.90
C TRP A 92 3.06 -8.64 15.63
N TYR A 93 1.93 -8.46 14.95
CA TYR A 93 0.77 -7.73 15.48
C TYR A 93 -0.45 -8.63 15.73
N ARG A 94 -0.26 -9.96 15.85
CA ARG A 94 -1.35 -10.92 16.09
C ARG A 94 -2.24 -10.59 17.28
N SER A 95 -1.71 -9.96 18.32
CA SER A 95 -2.44 -9.54 19.53
C SER A 95 -2.92 -8.09 19.48
N GLU A 96 -2.50 -7.31 18.48
CA GLU A 96 -2.79 -5.89 18.32
C GLU A 96 -3.64 -5.65 17.07
N LEU A 97 -4.81 -6.29 17.02
CA LEU A 97 -5.64 -6.40 15.81
C LEU A 97 -5.93 -5.07 15.09
N LYS A 98 -6.14 -3.95 15.80
CA LYS A 98 -6.38 -2.66 15.11
C LYS A 98 -5.11 -2.12 14.45
N ILE A 99 -3.94 -2.35 15.06
CA ILE A 99 -2.66 -2.00 14.45
C ILE A 99 -2.44 -2.89 13.22
N LEU A 100 -2.66 -4.19 13.35
CA LEU A 100 -2.54 -5.14 12.23
C LEU A 100 -3.44 -4.73 11.05
N GLN A 101 -4.73 -4.47 11.30
CA GLN A 101 -5.68 -4.07 10.26
C GLN A 101 -5.26 -2.78 9.54
N ALA A 102 -4.81 -1.77 10.29
CA ALA A 102 -4.37 -0.50 9.72
C ALA A 102 -3.08 -0.66 8.90
N ILE A 103 -2.13 -1.47 9.36
CA ILE A 103 -0.90 -1.78 8.64
C ILE A 103 -1.19 -2.55 7.36
N VAL A 104 -1.98 -3.63 7.41
CA VAL A 104 -2.35 -4.42 6.23
C VAL A 104 -3.00 -3.52 5.18
N LYS A 105 -3.91 -2.63 5.59
CA LYS A 105 -4.55 -1.68 4.68
C LYS A 105 -3.54 -0.75 4.00
N LEU A 106 -2.58 -0.19 4.73
CA LEU A 106 -1.53 0.66 4.14
C LEU A 106 -0.69 -0.12 3.12
N ASN A 107 -0.33 -1.37 3.44
CA ASN A 107 0.46 -2.22 2.56
C ASN A 107 -0.31 -2.61 1.30
N ASP A 108 -1.60 -2.89 1.41
CA ASP A 108 -2.46 -3.18 0.24
C ASP A 108 -2.52 -1.97 -0.70
N LEU A 109 -2.56 -0.74 -0.18
CA LEU A 109 -2.52 0.48 -0.98
C LEU A 109 -1.16 0.64 -1.70
N TYR A 110 -0.04 0.43 -1.00
CA TYR A 110 1.28 0.47 -1.63
C TYR A 110 1.45 -0.63 -2.68
N TYR A 111 0.96 -1.84 -2.42
CA TYR A 111 0.99 -2.92 -3.39
C TYR A 111 0.20 -2.57 -4.66
N GLN A 112 -1.02 -2.01 -4.52
CA GLN A 112 -1.82 -1.57 -5.66
C GLN A 112 -1.13 -0.48 -6.49
N LEU A 113 -0.34 0.39 -5.86
CA LEU A 113 0.49 1.38 -6.56
C LEU A 113 1.67 0.74 -7.31
N ALA A 114 2.30 -0.27 -6.72
CA ALA A 114 3.56 -0.83 -7.21
C ALA A 114 3.39 -1.96 -8.24
N LYS A 115 2.32 -2.76 -8.16
CA LYS A 115 2.19 -4.03 -8.91
C LYS A 115 2.27 -3.90 -10.44
N ASP A 116 1.82 -2.76 -10.99
CA ASP A 116 1.91 -2.48 -12.44
C ASP A 116 3.33 -2.06 -12.87
N HIS A 117 4.27 -1.98 -11.93
CA HIS A 117 5.66 -1.53 -12.12
C HIS A 117 6.68 -2.54 -11.59
N PHE A 118 6.27 -3.77 -11.31
CA PHE A 118 7.21 -4.81 -10.94
C PHE A 118 8.13 -5.11 -12.13
N ALA A 119 9.42 -5.13 -11.85
CA ALA A 119 10.42 -5.45 -12.87
C ALA A 119 10.22 -6.89 -13.35
N THR A 120 10.37 -7.08 -14.64
CA THR A 120 10.48 -8.40 -15.26
C THR A 120 11.83 -9.02 -14.92
N ASN A 121 11.94 -10.35 -15.07
CA ASN A 121 13.22 -11.02 -14.86
C ASN A 121 14.31 -10.49 -15.81
N GLU A 122 13.93 -10.15 -17.05
CA GLU A 122 14.84 -9.56 -18.05
C GLU A 122 15.39 -8.21 -17.57
N GLU A 123 14.53 -7.28 -17.13
CA GLU A 123 14.96 -5.98 -16.57
C GLU A 123 15.87 -6.14 -15.34
N ILE A 124 15.62 -7.15 -14.50
CA ILE A 124 16.46 -7.45 -13.33
C ILE A 124 17.83 -7.99 -13.76
N GLU A 125 17.86 -8.90 -14.73
CA GLU A 125 19.10 -9.45 -15.28
C GLU A 125 19.94 -8.35 -15.95
N GLU A 126 19.32 -7.49 -16.76
CA GLU A 126 19.98 -6.36 -17.42
C GLU A 126 20.57 -5.36 -16.42
N GLU A 127 19.81 -4.93 -15.40
CA GLU A 127 20.30 -4.01 -14.37
C GLU A 127 21.43 -4.65 -13.54
N ALA A 128 21.35 -5.95 -13.25
CA ALA A 128 22.39 -6.66 -12.53
C ALA A 128 23.68 -6.78 -13.38
N ASP A 129 23.55 -7.09 -14.67
CA ASP A 129 24.67 -7.17 -15.60
C ASP A 129 25.33 -5.80 -15.82
N ASP A 130 24.55 -4.73 -16.01
CA ASP A 130 25.08 -3.37 -16.12
C ASP A 130 25.87 -2.98 -14.86
N PHE A 131 25.28 -3.19 -13.68
CA PHE A 131 25.93 -2.89 -12.40
C PHE A 131 27.26 -3.65 -12.22
N LEU A 132 27.30 -4.95 -12.55
CA LEU A 132 28.49 -5.78 -12.40
C LEU A 132 29.59 -5.46 -13.42
N ASN A 133 29.25 -4.86 -14.56
CA ASN A 133 30.18 -4.52 -15.64
C ASN A 133 30.52 -3.01 -15.73
N SER A 134 29.99 -2.19 -14.81
CA SER A 134 30.25 -0.74 -14.70
C SER A 134 31.53 -0.34 -13.97
#